data_AF-M8AQF1-F1
#
_entry.id   AF-M8AQF1-F1
#
_cell.length_a   1.000
_cell.length_b   1.000
_cell.length_c   1.000
_cell.angle_alpha   90.00
_cell.angle_beta   90.00
_cell.angle_gamma   90.00
#
_symmetry.space_group_name_H-M   'P 1'
#
loop_
_entity.id
_entity.type
_entity.pdbx_description
1 polymer ?
#
loop_
_entity_poly.entity_id
_entity_poly.type
_entity_poly.pdbx_seq_one_letter_code
_entity_poly.pdbx_strand_id
1 'polypeptide(L)'
;MASIPKLVILLLCTCLHTLVAHEGYDLRTYKVLHAGSLKSAAVNCSQPKVTPSSGGVTVPLHHRHGPCSPSPVPSTKAPTLEEMLRRDQLRAAYIRRNQSESGSLLEDQTDGLMGLGGGAQSLATQTAGTFGKAFSYCLPPTPDSSGFLTLGAATSGFSKTQMLRSSQVPSYYGVLLEAIRVGGRQLNIPASVFSGRSIMDSGTIITRLPATAYSALSSAFKAGMKQYPPAQPMGIFDTCFDFSGQSTINIPSVALVFSGEVVVDLATDGIILDSCLAFAANSDDSSLGIIGNVQQRTIEVLYDVGGGAVGFKAGAC
;
A
#
# COMPACT_ATOMS: atom_id res chain seq x y z
N MET A 1 28.42 6.39 -47.42
CA MET A 1 27.92 7.23 -46.32
C MET A 1 28.24 6.53 -45.01
N ALA A 2 28.91 7.25 -44.10
CA ALA A 2 29.48 6.78 -42.83
C ALA A 2 28.41 6.27 -41.83
N SER A 3 28.69 5.37 -40.89
CA SER A 3 29.42 5.69 -39.63
C SER A 3 30.07 4.45 -38.94
N ILE A 4 31.41 4.41 -38.98
CA ILE A 4 32.44 4.26 -37.91
C ILE A 4 32.40 3.10 -36.87
N PRO A 5 33.58 2.53 -36.50
CA PRO A 5 33.79 1.11 -36.26
C PRO A 5 34.04 0.71 -34.79
N LYS A 6 33.97 -0.61 -34.54
CA LYS A 6 34.49 -1.24 -33.31
C LYS A 6 36.03 -1.22 -33.34
N LEU A 7 36.63 -0.36 -32.54
CA LEU A 7 38.08 -0.35 -32.29
C LEU A 7 38.35 -0.93 -30.89
N VAL A 8 38.95 -2.12 -30.88
CA VAL A 8 39.56 -2.73 -29.70
C VAL A 8 40.89 -2.02 -29.47
N ILE A 9 41.06 -1.36 -28.31
CA ILE A 9 42.36 -0.93 -27.82
C ILE A 9 42.59 -1.62 -26.49
N LEU A 10 43.48 -2.61 -26.52
CA LEU A 10 44.08 -3.26 -25.37
C LEU A 10 45.26 -2.38 -24.92
N LEU A 11 45.16 -1.74 -23.75
CA LEU A 11 46.28 -1.01 -23.13
C LEU A 11 46.52 -1.59 -21.74
N LEU A 12 47.59 -2.37 -21.63
CA LEU A 12 48.20 -2.78 -20.37
C LEU A 12 48.85 -1.55 -19.72
N CYS A 13 48.39 -1.17 -18.54
CA CYS A 13 49.08 -0.21 -17.68
C CYS A 13 49.17 -0.80 -16.25
N THR A 14 50.36 -1.27 -15.91
CA THR A 14 50.79 -1.69 -14.57
C THR A 14 51.10 -0.47 -13.72
N CYS A 15 50.24 -0.14 -12.74
CA CYS A 15 50.59 0.66 -11.56
C CYS A 15 49.56 0.38 -10.45
N LEU A 16 50.05 0.13 -9.23
CA LEU A 16 49.27 -0.03 -8.01
C LEU A 16 48.25 1.11 -7.87
N HIS A 17 46.96 0.79 -7.97
CA HIS A 17 45.92 1.36 -7.13
C HIS A 17 44.86 0.28 -6.92
N THR A 18 44.67 -0.10 -5.66
CA THR A 18 43.47 -0.81 -5.21
C THR A 18 42.24 -0.04 -5.69
N LEU A 19 41.53 -0.57 -6.68
CA LEU A 19 40.18 -0.12 -6.99
C LEU A 19 39.28 -0.65 -5.87
N VAL A 20 39.20 0.10 -4.78
CA VAL A 20 38.07 0.03 -3.87
C VAL A 20 36.90 0.64 -4.64
N ALA A 21 35.99 -0.19 -5.12
CA ALA A 21 34.68 0.26 -5.54
C ALA A 21 33.95 0.78 -4.30
N HIS A 22 34.09 2.06 -4.01
CA HIS A 22 33.15 2.74 -3.12
C HIS A 22 31.88 2.97 -3.93
N GLU A 23 30.90 2.07 -3.77
CA GLU A 23 29.53 2.31 -4.22
C GLU A 23 28.90 3.33 -3.25
N GLY A 24 29.33 4.58 -3.41
CA GLY A 24 29.00 5.71 -2.55
C GLY A 24 28.26 6.79 -3.34
N TYR A 25 27.14 6.45 -3.97
CA TYR A 25 26.11 7.43 -4.28
C TYR A 25 24.86 7.08 -3.49
N ASP A 26 24.84 7.55 -2.24
CA ASP A 26 23.66 7.58 -1.39
C ASP A 26 22.65 8.61 -1.96
N LEU A 27 22.05 8.29 -3.13
CA LEU A 27 20.86 9.00 -3.61
C LEU A 27 19.70 8.58 -2.71
N ARG A 28 19.72 9.06 -1.47
CA ARG A 28 18.59 8.94 -0.56
C ARG A 28 17.41 9.62 -1.22
N THR A 29 16.45 8.82 -1.65
CA THR A 29 15.22 9.35 -2.23
C THR A 29 14.31 9.77 -1.10
N TYR A 30 14.00 11.07 -1.05
CA TYR A 30 13.05 11.65 -0.11
C TYR A 30 11.82 12.13 -0.86
N LYS A 31 10.66 12.02 -0.23
CA LYS A 31 9.41 12.63 -0.64
C LYS A 31 9.18 13.87 0.22
N VAL A 32 8.85 14.97 -0.44
CA VAL A 32 8.62 16.26 0.22
C VAL A 32 7.14 16.38 0.53
N LEU A 33 6.81 16.67 1.78
CA LEU A 33 5.46 16.93 2.24
C LEU A 33 5.38 18.31 2.87
N HIS A 34 4.48 19.16 2.37
CA HIS A 34 4.22 20.44 3.02
C HIS A 34 3.43 20.20 4.30
N ALA A 35 3.86 20.81 5.42
CA ALA A 35 3.19 20.62 6.71
C ALA A 35 1.71 21.06 6.68
N GLY A 36 1.36 22.00 5.79
CA GLY A 36 -0.03 22.39 5.51
C GLY A 36 -0.87 21.27 4.87
N SER A 37 -0.26 20.34 4.13
CA SER A 37 -0.93 19.18 3.53
C SER A 37 -1.32 18.09 4.54
N LEU A 38 -0.82 18.17 5.78
CA LEU A 38 -1.35 17.37 6.89
C LEU A 38 -2.73 17.89 7.35
N LYS A 39 -3.13 19.08 6.90
CA LYS A 39 -4.44 19.69 7.16
C LYS A 39 -5.21 19.77 5.83
N SER A 40 -6.54 19.79 5.94
CA SER A 40 -7.49 19.68 4.81
C SER A 40 -7.03 20.43 3.56
N ALA A 41 -6.98 19.69 2.45
CA ALA A 41 -6.59 20.20 1.14
C ALA A 41 -7.80 20.84 0.44
N ALA A 42 -7.59 21.47 -0.71
CA ALA A 42 -8.71 21.90 -1.55
C ALA A 42 -9.60 20.69 -1.90
N VAL A 43 -10.90 20.79 -1.65
CA VAL A 43 -11.87 19.73 -1.94
C VAL A 43 -11.92 19.48 -3.45
N ASN A 44 -11.61 18.25 -3.87
CA ASN A 44 -11.65 17.83 -5.26
C ASN A 44 -12.43 16.52 -5.39
N CYS A 45 -13.75 16.63 -5.54
CA CYS A 45 -14.65 15.49 -5.69
C CYS A 45 -14.75 14.99 -7.14
N SER A 46 -13.84 15.42 -8.02
CA SER A 46 -13.83 15.02 -9.42
C SER A 46 -13.48 13.54 -9.54
N GLN A 47 -14.17 12.83 -10.42
CA GLN A 47 -13.87 11.44 -10.72
C GLN A 47 -12.54 11.32 -11.48
N PRO A 48 -11.66 10.39 -11.10
CA PRO A 48 -10.51 10.04 -11.93
C PRO A 48 -10.97 9.55 -13.30
N LYS A 49 -10.24 9.94 -14.37
CA LYS A 49 -10.55 9.55 -15.75
C LYS A 49 -10.12 8.11 -15.98
N VAL A 50 -10.89 7.15 -15.46
CA VAL A 50 -10.66 5.72 -15.67
C VAL A 50 -11.29 5.31 -16.99
N THR A 51 -10.56 4.52 -17.79
CA THR A 51 -11.10 3.93 -19.02
C THR A 51 -11.42 2.46 -18.73
N PRO A 52 -12.71 2.08 -18.57
CA PRO A 52 -13.10 0.69 -18.42
C PRO A 52 -12.76 -0.10 -19.68
N SER A 53 -12.65 -1.43 -19.58
CA SER A 53 -12.70 -2.27 -20.77
C SER A 53 -14.07 -2.15 -21.45
N SER A 54 -14.19 -2.59 -22.72
CA SER A 54 -15.48 -2.62 -23.42
C SER A 54 -16.47 -3.53 -22.68
N GLY A 55 -17.33 -2.96 -21.85
CA GLY A 55 -18.31 -3.67 -21.02
C GLY A 55 -18.11 -3.53 -19.51
N GLY A 56 -17.05 -2.88 -19.03
CA GLY A 56 -16.83 -2.62 -17.60
C GLY A 56 -17.70 -1.49 -17.05
N VAL A 57 -17.91 -1.48 -15.73
CA VAL A 57 -18.62 -0.42 -14.99
C VAL A 57 -17.70 0.19 -13.95
N THR A 58 -17.71 1.52 -13.82
CA THR A 58 -16.93 2.24 -12.80
C THR A 58 -17.85 3.07 -11.93
N VAL A 59 -17.60 3.04 -10.62
CA VAL A 59 -18.33 3.84 -9.63
C VAL A 59 -17.36 4.67 -8.80
N PRO A 60 -17.76 5.87 -8.35
CA PRO A 60 -17.00 6.67 -7.40
C PRO A 60 -16.74 5.91 -6.10
N LEU A 61 -15.56 6.12 -5.51
CA LEU A 61 -15.32 5.84 -4.09
C LEU A 61 -15.04 7.13 -3.35
N HIS A 62 -15.80 7.39 -2.30
CA HIS A 62 -15.63 8.55 -1.44
C HIS A 62 -15.37 8.12 -0.01
N HIS A 63 -14.62 8.94 0.73
CA HIS A 63 -14.50 8.75 2.16
C HIS A 63 -15.85 9.05 2.83
N ARG A 64 -16.32 8.15 3.69
CA ARG A 64 -17.65 8.21 4.32
C ARG A 64 -17.93 9.54 5.05
N HIS A 65 -16.93 10.02 5.79
CA HIS A 65 -16.99 11.26 6.57
C HIS A 65 -16.36 12.45 5.84
N GLY A 66 -15.97 12.28 4.57
CA GLY A 66 -15.37 13.34 3.77
C GLY A 66 -16.41 14.22 3.07
N PRO A 67 -16.04 15.43 2.64
CA PRO A 67 -16.94 16.38 1.98
C PRO A 67 -17.46 15.90 0.62
N CYS A 68 -16.83 14.86 0.02
CA CYS A 68 -17.30 14.25 -1.23
C CYS A 68 -18.38 13.17 -1.01
N SER A 69 -18.76 12.88 0.23
CA SER A 69 -19.80 11.89 0.53
C SER A 69 -21.19 12.43 0.14
N PRO A 70 -21.98 11.68 -0.65
CA PRO A 70 -23.28 12.15 -1.16
C PRO A 70 -24.39 12.21 -0.09
N SER A 71 -24.17 11.71 1.12
CA SER A 71 -25.14 11.74 2.22
C SER A 71 -24.65 12.53 3.42
N PRO A 72 -25.49 13.42 4.00
CA PRO A 72 -25.28 13.90 5.36
C PRO A 72 -25.51 12.73 6.31
N VAL A 73 -24.44 12.06 6.71
CA VAL A 73 -24.51 11.03 7.77
C VAL A 73 -25.09 11.72 9.01
N PRO A 74 -26.20 11.21 9.59
CA PRO A 74 -26.77 11.81 10.80
C PRO A 74 -25.72 11.78 11.91
N SER A 75 -25.26 12.97 12.33
CA SER A 75 -24.65 13.33 13.63
C SER A 75 -23.95 12.20 14.41
N THR A 76 -23.16 11.37 13.74
CA THR A 76 -22.23 10.46 14.41
C THR A 76 -20.86 11.06 14.18
N LYS A 77 -20.24 11.46 15.29
CA LYS A 77 -18.87 11.97 15.30
C LYS A 77 -18.01 10.96 14.56
N ALA A 78 -17.25 11.40 13.55
CA ALA A 78 -16.29 10.54 12.88
C ALA A 78 -15.42 9.85 13.93
N PRO A 79 -15.15 8.53 13.81
CA PRO A 79 -14.38 7.82 14.81
C PRO A 79 -13.00 8.47 14.97
N THR A 80 -12.49 8.48 16.19
CA THR A 80 -11.13 8.96 16.44
C THR A 80 -10.12 8.00 15.79
N LEU A 81 -8.89 8.48 15.56
CA LEU A 81 -7.84 7.61 15.04
C LEU A 81 -7.59 6.41 15.96
N GLU A 82 -7.64 6.60 17.28
CA GLU A 82 -7.50 5.49 18.24
C GLU A 82 -8.60 4.44 18.13
N GLU A 83 -9.86 4.86 17.95
CA GLU A 83 -10.99 3.94 17.73
C GLU A 83 -10.82 3.17 16.41
N MET A 84 -10.41 3.87 15.35
CA MET A 84 -10.10 3.25 14.07
C MET A 84 -8.97 2.22 14.18
N LEU A 85 -7.87 2.55 14.86
CA LEU A 85 -6.73 1.64 15.08
C LEU A 85 -7.09 0.44 15.96
N ARG A 86 -8.00 0.61 16.94
CA ARG A 86 -8.52 -0.50 17.74
C ARG A 86 -9.32 -1.47 16.88
N ARG A 87 -10.19 -0.98 16.01
CA ARG A 87 -10.95 -1.81 15.05
C ARG A 87 -10.03 -2.50 14.05
N ASP A 88 -9.01 -1.78 13.59
CA ASP A 88 -7.97 -2.30 12.71
C ASP A 88 -7.21 -3.50 13.32
N GLN A 89 -6.80 -3.41 14.60
CA GLN A 89 -6.20 -4.54 15.31
C GLN A 89 -7.10 -5.77 15.35
N LEU A 90 -8.39 -5.58 15.65
CA LEU A 90 -9.37 -6.68 15.69
C LEU A 90 -9.51 -7.35 14.33
N ARG A 91 -9.55 -6.57 13.25
CA ARG A 91 -9.61 -7.11 11.90
C ARG A 91 -8.34 -7.87 11.51
N ALA A 92 -7.17 -7.33 11.80
CA ALA A 92 -5.90 -8.02 11.54
C ALA A 92 -5.81 -9.35 12.33
N ALA A 93 -6.27 -9.35 13.59
CA ALA A 93 -6.35 -10.57 14.40
C ALA A 93 -7.34 -11.59 13.83
N TYR A 94 -8.50 -11.14 13.35
CA TYR A 94 -9.50 -12.00 12.70
C TYR A 94 -8.92 -12.70 11.47
N ILE A 95 -8.27 -11.96 10.57
CA ILE A 95 -7.65 -12.51 9.35
C ILE A 95 -6.63 -13.60 9.69
N ARG A 96 -5.76 -13.37 10.67
CA ARG A 96 -4.72 -14.33 11.07
C ARG A 96 -5.26 -15.61 11.72
N ARG A 97 -6.45 -15.55 12.35
CA ARG A 97 -7.07 -16.72 12.98
C ARG A 97 -7.68 -17.70 11.97
N ASN A 98 -7.74 -17.38 10.67
CA ASN A 98 -8.29 -18.24 9.61
C ASN A 98 -9.70 -18.81 9.93
N GLN A 99 -10.52 -18.12 10.73
CA GLN A 99 -11.85 -18.61 11.08
C GLN A 99 -12.92 -18.09 10.13
N SER A 100 -13.77 -19.03 9.70
CA SER A 100 -15.02 -18.84 8.97
C SER A 100 -16.16 -18.47 9.92
N GLU A 101 -15.99 -17.45 10.77
CA GLU A 101 -17.12 -16.86 11.48
C GLU A 101 -17.33 -15.45 10.96
N SER A 102 -18.52 -15.20 10.42
CA SER A 102 -19.00 -13.85 10.13
C SER A 102 -19.13 -13.06 11.44
N GLY A 103 -17.99 -12.62 11.98
CA GLY A 103 -17.95 -11.60 13.02
C GLY A 103 -18.31 -10.28 12.35
N SER A 104 -19.55 -9.84 12.55
CA SER A 104 -19.95 -8.46 12.25
C SER A 104 -19.07 -7.53 13.09
N LEU A 105 -17.98 -7.05 12.51
CA LEU A 105 -17.21 -5.91 13.01
C LEU A 105 -17.92 -4.57 12.73
N LEU A 106 -19.16 -4.62 12.24
CA LEU A 106 -19.95 -3.45 11.90
C LEU A 106 -20.79 -3.02 13.11
N GLU A 107 -20.17 -2.29 14.01
CA GLU A 107 -20.89 -1.29 14.82
C GLU A 107 -20.86 0.06 14.10
N ASP A 108 -21.27 0.07 12.83
CA ASP A 108 -21.31 1.27 12.01
C ASP A 108 -22.59 1.26 11.17
N GLN A 109 -23.31 2.40 11.17
CA GLN A 109 -24.53 2.64 10.37
C GLN A 109 -24.22 2.75 8.86
N THR A 110 -23.67 1.70 8.28
CA THR A 110 -23.56 1.51 6.82
C THR A 110 -24.72 0.65 6.38
N ASP A 111 -25.28 0.90 5.20
CA ASP A 111 -26.30 0.01 4.61
C ASP A 111 -25.74 -1.40 4.29
N GLY A 112 -24.42 -1.56 4.32
CA GLY A 112 -23.76 -2.86 4.32
C GLY A 112 -22.26 -2.79 3.99
N LEU A 113 -21.65 -3.98 3.94
CA LEU A 113 -20.28 -4.19 3.48
C LEU A 113 -20.30 -4.83 2.08
N MET A 114 -19.60 -4.22 1.13
CA MET A 114 -19.43 -4.78 -0.20
C MET A 114 -18.22 -5.73 -0.24
N GLY A 115 -18.47 -7.04 -0.32
CA GLY A 115 -17.41 -8.04 -0.44
C GLY A 115 -16.86 -8.15 -1.86
N LEU A 116 -15.56 -7.88 -2.04
CA LEU A 116 -14.84 -8.06 -3.32
C LEU A 116 -13.89 -9.27 -3.33
N GLY A 117 -13.86 -10.03 -2.23
CA GLY A 117 -13.02 -11.22 -2.06
C GLY A 117 -13.33 -12.34 -3.05
N GLY A 118 -12.56 -13.42 -3.03
CA GLY A 118 -12.71 -14.50 -4.01
C GLY A 118 -13.78 -15.55 -3.70
N GLY A 119 -14.59 -15.34 -2.66
CA GLY A 119 -15.67 -16.25 -2.24
C GLY A 119 -16.94 -16.10 -3.09
N ALA A 120 -17.75 -17.15 -3.14
CA ALA A 120 -18.94 -17.23 -4.02
C ALA A 120 -19.97 -16.10 -3.81
N GLN A 121 -20.09 -15.60 -2.58
CA GLN A 121 -21.01 -14.52 -2.21
C GLN A 121 -20.46 -13.12 -2.49
N SER A 122 -19.21 -12.97 -2.94
CA SER A 122 -18.65 -11.66 -3.28
C SER A 122 -19.32 -11.06 -4.51
N LEU A 123 -19.40 -9.73 -4.56
CA LEU A 123 -19.85 -9.00 -5.73
C LEU A 123 -18.95 -9.32 -6.94
N ALA A 124 -17.64 -9.41 -6.73
CA ALA A 124 -16.67 -9.76 -7.77
C ALA A 124 -16.96 -11.12 -8.41
N THR A 125 -17.34 -12.13 -7.61
CA THR A 125 -17.68 -13.46 -8.14
C THR A 125 -19.07 -13.50 -8.77
N GLN A 126 -20.07 -12.90 -8.12
CA GLN A 126 -21.45 -12.89 -8.62
C GLN A 126 -21.58 -12.16 -9.96
N THR A 127 -20.80 -11.11 -10.19
CA THR A 127 -20.86 -10.30 -11.41
C THR A 127 -19.85 -10.72 -12.48
N ALA A 128 -19.04 -11.76 -12.22
CA ALA A 128 -17.99 -12.20 -13.13
C ALA A 128 -18.50 -12.68 -14.50
N GLY A 129 -19.73 -13.19 -14.57
CA GLY A 129 -20.37 -13.57 -15.84
C GLY A 129 -20.72 -12.38 -16.73
N THR A 130 -20.92 -11.20 -16.13
CA THR A 130 -21.32 -9.97 -16.82
C THR A 130 -20.12 -9.08 -17.13
N PHE A 131 -19.26 -8.82 -16.13
CA PHE A 131 -18.14 -7.89 -16.25
C PHE A 131 -16.79 -8.59 -16.44
N GLY A 132 -16.75 -9.91 -16.42
CA GLY A 132 -15.50 -10.68 -16.44
C GLY A 132 -14.86 -10.80 -15.05
N LYS A 133 -13.75 -11.55 -15.00
CA LYS A 133 -13.07 -11.94 -13.74
C LYS A 133 -11.97 -10.97 -13.33
N ALA A 134 -12.13 -9.68 -13.62
CA ALA A 134 -11.16 -8.65 -13.26
C ALA A 134 -11.86 -7.42 -12.69
N PHE A 135 -11.33 -6.87 -11.61
CA PHE A 135 -11.76 -5.60 -11.05
C PHE A 135 -10.56 -4.81 -10.56
N SER A 136 -10.67 -3.49 -10.48
CA SER A 136 -9.65 -2.64 -9.89
C SER A 136 -10.29 -1.57 -9.01
N TYR A 137 -9.52 -1.04 -8.07
CA TYR A 137 -9.91 0.16 -7.36
C TYR A 137 -8.71 1.06 -7.14
N CYS A 138 -8.98 2.35 -6.95
CA CYS A 138 -8.03 3.29 -6.38
C CYS A 138 -8.67 3.94 -5.15
N LEU A 139 -7.99 3.88 -4.02
CA LEU A 139 -8.45 4.50 -2.78
C LEU A 139 -7.96 5.95 -2.72
N PRO A 140 -8.84 6.92 -2.42
CA PRO A 140 -8.44 8.31 -2.37
C PRO A 140 -7.40 8.55 -1.27
N PRO A 141 -6.40 9.44 -1.49
CA PRO A 141 -5.38 9.76 -0.49
C PRO A 141 -5.97 10.45 0.75
N THR A 142 -6.98 11.29 0.55
CA THR A 142 -7.60 12.11 1.60
C THR A 142 -9.13 12.05 1.55
N PRO A 143 -9.82 12.37 2.66
CA PRO A 143 -11.28 12.46 2.68
C PRO A 143 -11.89 13.45 1.68
N ASP A 144 -11.09 14.44 1.26
CA ASP A 144 -11.50 15.55 0.40
C ASP A 144 -11.34 15.23 -1.11
N SER A 145 -10.99 13.98 -1.42
CA SER A 145 -10.72 13.48 -2.78
C SER A 145 -11.55 12.24 -3.10
N SER A 146 -11.59 11.86 -4.38
CA SER A 146 -12.37 10.72 -4.87
C SER A 146 -11.48 9.66 -5.49
N GLY A 147 -11.76 8.41 -5.15
CA GLY A 147 -11.24 7.24 -5.82
C GLY A 147 -12.30 6.61 -6.71
N PHE A 148 -12.09 5.34 -7.07
CA PHE A 148 -13.02 4.59 -7.91
C PHE A 148 -12.94 3.09 -7.65
N LEU A 149 -13.99 2.38 -8.04
CA LEU A 149 -14.06 0.95 -8.19
C LEU A 149 -14.53 0.63 -9.62
N THR A 150 -13.80 -0.22 -10.32
CA THR A 150 -14.13 -0.69 -11.66
C THR A 150 -14.33 -2.21 -11.65
N LEU A 151 -15.51 -2.67 -12.05
CA LEU A 151 -15.76 -4.07 -12.41
C LEU A 151 -15.54 -4.23 -13.92
N GLY A 152 -14.86 -5.30 -14.34
CA GLY A 152 -14.42 -5.45 -15.73
C GLY A 152 -13.26 -4.52 -16.07
N ALA A 153 -12.31 -4.39 -15.15
CA ALA A 153 -11.13 -3.57 -15.35
C ALA A 153 -10.26 -4.09 -16.50
N ALA A 154 -9.65 -3.17 -17.26
CA ALA A 154 -8.59 -3.54 -18.20
C ALA A 154 -7.40 -4.11 -17.44
N THR A 155 -6.74 -5.14 -17.99
CA THR A 155 -5.64 -5.82 -17.30
C THR A 155 -4.26 -5.42 -17.82
N SER A 156 -4.19 -4.57 -18.84
CA SER A 156 -2.95 -4.04 -19.43
C SER A 156 -2.47 -2.78 -18.70
N GLY A 157 -1.15 -2.54 -18.70
CA GLY A 157 -0.58 -1.30 -18.14
C GLY A 157 -0.38 -1.32 -16.63
N PHE A 158 -0.35 -2.51 -16.02
CA PHE A 158 -0.07 -2.74 -14.61
C PHE A 158 1.25 -3.49 -14.43
N SER A 159 1.99 -3.16 -13.38
CA SER A 159 3.05 -4.03 -12.87
C SER A 159 2.41 -5.16 -12.07
N LYS A 160 2.51 -6.41 -12.54
CA LYS A 160 1.76 -7.54 -12.01
C LYS A 160 2.63 -8.52 -11.24
N THR A 161 2.17 -8.90 -10.06
CA THR A 161 2.71 -10.00 -9.26
C THR A 161 1.74 -11.17 -9.24
N GLN A 162 2.23 -12.37 -8.90
CA GLN A 162 1.39 -13.56 -8.83
C GLN A 162 0.36 -13.43 -7.69
N MET A 163 -0.92 -13.67 -8.01
CA MET A 163 -1.96 -13.79 -7.00
C MET A 163 -1.90 -15.18 -6.38
N LEU A 164 -1.81 -15.22 -5.06
CA LEU A 164 -1.81 -16.44 -4.27
C LEU A 164 -3.21 -16.65 -3.71
N ARG A 165 -3.81 -17.81 -4.02
CA ARG A 165 -5.15 -18.19 -3.51
C ARG A 165 -5.09 -19.52 -2.78
N SER A 166 -5.96 -19.67 -1.79
CA SER A 166 -6.18 -20.92 -1.08
C SER A 166 -7.61 -21.40 -1.30
N SER A 167 -7.79 -22.68 -1.60
CA SER A 167 -9.12 -23.29 -1.69
C SER A 167 -9.81 -23.38 -0.32
N GLN A 168 -9.05 -23.41 0.78
CA GLN A 168 -9.58 -23.47 2.15
C GLN A 168 -10.15 -22.12 2.61
N VAL A 169 -9.57 -21.02 2.14
CA VAL A 169 -10.00 -19.64 2.45
C VAL A 169 -10.11 -18.81 1.17
N PRO A 170 -11.06 -19.15 0.26
CA PRO A 170 -11.13 -18.61 -1.10
C PRO A 170 -11.41 -17.10 -1.15
N SER A 171 -11.86 -16.53 -0.04
CA SER A 171 -12.18 -15.11 0.13
C SER A 171 -10.95 -14.20 0.02
N TYR A 172 -9.77 -14.66 0.43
CA TYR A 172 -8.57 -13.82 0.48
C TYR A 172 -7.75 -13.90 -0.81
N TYR A 173 -7.21 -12.75 -1.20
CA TYR A 173 -6.20 -12.63 -2.24
C TYR A 173 -4.85 -12.37 -1.58
N GLY A 174 -3.91 -13.29 -1.78
CA GLY A 174 -2.54 -13.16 -1.30
C GLY A 174 -1.58 -12.66 -2.37
N VAL A 175 -0.48 -12.07 -1.92
CA VAL A 175 0.71 -11.72 -2.71
C VAL A 175 1.95 -12.12 -1.92
N LEU A 176 3.08 -12.28 -2.59
CA LEU A 176 4.37 -12.51 -1.92
C LEU A 176 5.14 -11.19 -1.88
N LEU A 177 5.26 -10.60 -0.68
CA LEU A 177 6.25 -9.55 -0.43
C LEU A 177 7.62 -10.23 -0.32
N GLU A 178 8.66 -9.66 -0.93
CA GLU A 178 10.02 -10.23 -0.93
C GLU A 178 11.03 -9.29 -0.29
N ALA A 179 10.81 -7.98 -0.41
CA ALA A 179 11.67 -6.98 0.20
C ALA A 179 10.94 -5.66 0.46
N ILE A 180 11.58 -4.83 1.26
CA ILE A 180 11.18 -3.45 1.51
C ILE A 180 12.37 -2.56 1.20
N ARG A 181 12.14 -1.42 0.54
CA ARG A 181 13.15 -0.39 0.29
C ARG A 181 12.83 0.86 1.09
N VAL A 182 13.85 1.48 1.68
CA VAL A 182 13.75 2.76 2.38
C VAL A 182 14.81 3.71 1.82
N GLY A 183 14.39 4.89 1.36
CA GLY A 183 15.29 5.87 0.74
C GLY A 183 16.00 5.32 -0.50
N GLY A 184 15.33 4.44 -1.25
CA GLY A 184 15.90 3.76 -2.43
C GLY A 184 16.76 2.53 -2.12
N ARG A 185 17.09 2.25 -0.85
CA ARG A 185 17.92 1.11 -0.45
C ARG A 185 17.08 -0.06 0.02
N GLN A 186 17.34 -1.24 -0.54
CA GLN A 186 16.73 -2.48 -0.08
C GLN A 186 17.25 -2.84 1.32
N LEU A 187 16.32 -3.12 2.23
CA LEU A 187 16.65 -3.54 3.58
C LEU A 187 17.19 -4.97 3.57
N ASN A 188 18.18 -5.24 4.42
CA ASN A 188 18.73 -6.58 4.59
C ASN A 188 17.80 -7.40 5.50
N ILE A 189 16.76 -8.00 4.92
CA ILE A 189 15.79 -8.85 5.60
C ILE A 189 15.85 -10.24 4.94
N PRO A 190 16.03 -11.33 5.70
CA PRO A 190 16.03 -12.68 5.13
C PRO A 190 14.70 -13.00 4.42
N ALA A 191 14.76 -13.58 3.23
CA ALA A 191 13.55 -13.91 2.45
C ALA A 191 12.57 -14.83 3.21
N SER A 192 13.08 -15.68 4.11
CA SER A 192 12.26 -16.55 4.98
C SER A 192 11.32 -15.77 5.89
N VAL A 193 11.62 -14.51 6.22
CA VAL A 193 10.73 -13.65 7.02
C VAL A 193 9.42 -13.38 6.28
N PHE A 194 9.43 -13.37 4.94
CA PHE A 194 8.23 -13.11 4.14
C PHE A 194 7.52 -14.38 3.64
N SER A 195 7.99 -15.58 4.00
CA SER A 195 7.42 -16.83 3.49
C SER A 195 5.95 -17.04 3.87
N GLY A 196 5.49 -16.35 4.92
CA GLY A 196 4.09 -16.31 5.34
C GLY A 196 3.15 -15.74 4.27
N ARG A 197 3.64 -15.03 3.24
CA ARG A 197 2.82 -14.27 2.27
C ARG A 197 2.08 -13.12 2.95
N SER A 198 1.49 -12.25 2.13
CA SER A 198 0.70 -11.12 2.61
C SER A 198 -0.70 -11.14 1.99
N ILE A 199 -1.73 -10.85 2.77
CA ILE A 199 -3.09 -10.68 2.26
C ILE A 199 -3.28 -9.22 1.84
N MET A 200 -3.83 -9.00 0.65
CA MET A 200 -4.28 -7.67 0.24
C MET A 200 -5.63 -7.39 0.91
N ASP A 201 -5.68 -6.42 1.83
CA ASP A 201 -6.91 -6.14 2.59
C ASP A 201 -7.19 -4.64 2.69
N SER A 202 -8.27 -4.20 2.05
CA SER A 202 -8.70 -2.79 2.08
C SER A 202 -9.44 -2.41 3.38
N GLY A 203 -9.79 -3.38 4.22
CA GLY A 203 -10.47 -3.16 5.50
C GLY A 203 -9.52 -3.00 6.70
N THR A 204 -8.31 -3.54 6.64
CA THR A 204 -7.22 -3.25 7.58
C THR A 204 -6.64 -1.90 7.20
N ILE A 205 -6.57 -0.96 8.14
CA ILE A 205 -6.13 0.41 7.93
C ILE A 205 -4.66 0.45 7.53
N ILE A 206 -3.77 -0.17 8.31
CA ILE A 206 -2.31 -0.12 8.06
C ILE A 206 -1.70 -1.49 7.85
N THR A 207 -0.62 -1.53 7.07
CA THR A 207 0.09 -2.76 6.76
C THR A 207 0.66 -3.42 8.02
N ARG A 208 0.47 -4.74 8.13
CA ARG A 208 1.05 -5.60 9.15
C ARG A 208 2.20 -6.40 8.56
N LEU A 209 3.37 -6.29 9.17
CA LEU A 209 4.58 -6.98 8.74
C LEU A 209 5.03 -8.01 9.78
N PRO A 210 5.70 -9.10 9.35
CA PRO A 210 6.53 -9.91 10.23
C PRO A 210 7.38 -9.03 11.17
N ALA A 211 7.53 -9.44 12.43
CA ALA A 211 8.20 -8.64 13.46
C ALA A 211 9.60 -8.18 13.04
N THR A 212 10.39 -9.08 12.45
CA THR A 212 11.74 -8.78 11.94
C THR A 212 11.72 -7.78 10.80
N ALA A 213 10.79 -7.92 9.85
CA ALA A 213 10.66 -6.99 8.73
C ALA A 213 10.23 -5.59 9.21
N TYR A 214 9.29 -5.51 10.14
CA TYR A 214 8.87 -4.25 10.76
C TYR A 214 10.00 -3.56 11.52
N SER A 215 10.78 -4.32 12.29
CA SER A 215 11.93 -3.78 13.03
C SER A 215 12.96 -3.17 12.09
N ALA A 216 13.28 -3.83 10.98
CA ALA A 216 14.19 -3.32 9.97
C ALA A 216 13.64 -2.04 9.30
N LEU A 217 12.36 -2.03 8.91
CA LEU A 217 11.69 -0.87 8.33
C LEU A 217 11.70 0.32 9.28
N SER A 218 11.16 0.17 10.49
CA SER A 218 11.05 1.24 11.48
C SER A 218 12.43 1.80 11.87
N SER A 219 13.45 0.94 11.99
CA SER A 219 14.83 1.37 12.27
C SER A 219 15.43 2.19 11.14
N ALA A 220 15.31 1.72 9.89
CA ALA A 220 15.81 2.45 8.73
C ALA A 220 15.06 3.78 8.53
N PHE A 221 13.75 3.78 8.76
CA PHE A 221 12.91 4.97 8.67
C PHE A 221 13.28 6.00 9.73
N LYS A 222 13.40 5.61 11.01
CA LYS A 222 13.90 6.47 12.10
C LYS A 222 15.28 7.05 11.77
N ALA A 223 16.17 6.25 11.18
CA ALA A 223 17.49 6.73 10.76
C ALA A 223 17.44 7.77 9.63
N GLY A 224 16.43 7.71 8.76
CA GLY A 224 16.17 8.71 7.71
C GLY A 224 15.43 9.96 8.20
N MET A 225 14.79 9.89 9.38
CA MET A 225 13.97 10.94 9.97
C MET A 225 14.63 11.65 11.17
N LYS A 226 15.94 11.46 11.39
CA LYS A 226 16.67 11.95 12.58
C LYS A 226 16.55 13.44 12.87
N GLN A 227 16.24 14.27 11.87
CA GLN A 227 16.03 15.71 12.07
C GLN A 227 14.73 16.05 12.81
N TYR A 228 13.79 15.12 12.93
CA TYR A 228 12.49 15.32 13.58
C TYR A 228 12.49 14.64 14.95
N PRO A 229 12.11 15.35 16.03
CA PRO A 229 12.00 14.76 17.36
C PRO A 229 11.00 13.59 17.37
N PRO A 230 11.22 12.54 18.19
CA PRO A 230 10.23 11.50 18.40
C PRO A 230 9.01 12.06 19.15
N ALA A 231 7.81 11.62 18.78
CA ALA A 231 6.56 11.89 19.48
C ALA A 231 6.08 10.66 20.24
N GLN A 232 5.06 10.84 21.10
CA GLN A 232 4.46 9.72 21.83
C GLN A 232 3.79 8.73 20.85
N PRO A 233 3.94 7.42 21.09
CA PRO A 233 3.18 6.39 20.38
C PRO A 233 1.67 6.61 20.48
N MET A 234 0.93 6.19 19.45
CA MET A 234 -0.54 6.26 19.43
C MET A 234 -1.11 4.90 19.01
N GLY A 235 -1.78 4.22 19.95
CA GLY A 235 -2.34 2.88 19.70
C GLY A 235 -1.28 1.89 19.22
N ILE A 236 -1.38 1.47 17.96
CA ILE A 236 -0.43 0.56 17.30
C ILE A 236 0.73 1.25 16.59
N PHE A 237 0.71 2.58 16.52
CA PHE A 237 1.83 3.33 15.97
C PHE A 237 2.90 3.52 17.04
N ASP A 238 4.06 2.89 16.85
CA ASP A 238 5.22 3.00 17.77
C ASP A 238 6.35 3.92 17.24
N THR A 239 6.17 4.45 16.04
CA THR A 239 7.18 5.24 15.32
C THR A 239 6.53 6.55 14.86
N CYS A 240 6.49 7.51 15.77
CA CYS A 240 5.84 8.82 15.59
C CYS A 240 6.86 9.95 15.72
N PHE A 241 6.60 11.06 15.03
CA PHE A 241 7.50 12.22 14.98
C PHE A 241 6.72 13.50 15.27
N ASP A 242 7.39 14.45 15.92
CA ASP A 242 6.89 15.80 16.10
C ASP A 242 7.32 16.67 14.91
N PHE A 243 6.36 17.12 14.13
CA PHE A 243 6.57 18.03 13.01
C PHE A 243 6.26 19.49 13.35
N SER A 244 6.06 19.82 14.63
CA SER A 244 5.80 21.19 15.08
C SER A 244 6.92 22.13 14.63
N GLY A 245 6.52 23.28 14.09
CA GLY A 245 7.44 24.30 13.57
C GLY A 245 8.08 23.97 12.20
N GLN A 246 7.78 22.81 11.60
CA GLN A 246 8.25 22.48 10.26
C GLN A 246 7.29 23.04 9.20
N SER A 247 7.83 23.68 8.16
CA SER A 247 7.06 24.08 6.98
C SER A 247 7.06 23.00 5.89
N THR A 248 8.16 22.24 5.84
CA THR A 248 8.43 21.20 4.85
C THR A 248 9.02 19.98 5.56
N ILE A 249 8.47 18.81 5.28
CA ILE A 249 8.84 17.55 5.90
C ILE A 249 9.42 16.64 4.80
N ASN A 250 10.65 16.19 5.00
CA ASN A 250 11.34 15.28 4.09
C ASN A 250 11.23 13.86 4.63
N ILE A 251 10.40 13.05 3.98
CA ILE A 251 10.10 11.67 4.38
C ILE A 251 10.90 10.73 3.47
N PRO A 252 11.70 9.78 4.01
CA PRO A 252 12.33 8.76 3.19
C PRO A 252 11.29 8.03 2.33
N SER A 253 11.59 7.80 1.05
CA SER A 253 10.74 6.94 0.22
C SER A 253 10.63 5.55 0.84
N VAL A 254 9.48 4.91 0.68
CA VAL A 254 9.30 3.51 1.07
C VAL A 254 8.64 2.79 -0.09
N ALA A 255 9.24 1.67 -0.50
CA ALA A 255 8.68 0.82 -1.55
C ALA A 255 8.54 -0.62 -1.06
N LEU A 256 7.44 -1.25 -1.45
CA LEU A 256 7.19 -2.67 -1.25
C LEU A 256 7.62 -3.40 -2.53
N VAL A 257 8.43 -4.45 -2.39
CA VAL A 257 8.90 -5.25 -3.51
C VAL A 257 8.21 -6.61 -3.44
N PHE A 258 7.31 -6.86 -4.37
CA PHE A 258 6.59 -8.13 -4.49
C PHE A 258 7.28 -9.07 -5.49
N SER A 259 6.91 -10.34 -5.45
CA SER A 259 7.46 -11.36 -6.35
C SER A 259 7.33 -11.00 -7.82
N GLY A 260 8.34 -11.38 -8.59
CA GLY A 260 8.51 -10.92 -9.98
C GLY A 260 9.13 -9.52 -10.08
N GLU A 261 9.88 -9.09 -9.06
CA GLU A 261 10.55 -7.77 -9.00
C GLU A 261 9.58 -6.58 -9.14
N VAL A 262 8.33 -6.77 -8.70
CA VAL A 262 7.29 -5.75 -8.79
C VAL A 262 7.47 -4.75 -7.66
N VAL A 263 8.02 -3.59 -7.99
CA VAL A 263 8.25 -2.50 -7.03
C VAL A 263 7.05 -1.56 -7.00
N VAL A 264 6.47 -1.39 -5.82
CA VAL A 264 5.38 -0.44 -5.55
C VAL A 264 5.92 0.65 -4.63
N ASP A 265 6.23 1.81 -5.20
CA ASP A 265 6.65 2.99 -4.43
C ASP A 265 5.41 3.67 -3.82
N LEU A 266 5.43 3.84 -2.50
CA LEU A 266 4.28 4.37 -1.77
C LEU A 266 4.23 5.89 -1.89
N ALA A 267 3.03 6.44 -2.03
CA ALA A 267 2.81 7.88 -1.86
C ALA A 267 3.03 8.26 -0.39
N THR A 268 3.28 9.54 -0.11
CA THR A 268 3.67 9.98 1.23
C THR A 268 2.60 9.72 2.29
N ASP A 269 1.32 9.84 1.91
CA ASP A 269 0.14 9.48 2.70
C ASP A 269 -0.01 7.96 2.89
N GLY A 270 0.66 7.15 2.07
CA GLY A 270 0.82 5.71 2.25
C GLY A 270 1.99 5.34 3.19
N ILE A 271 2.84 6.30 3.57
CA ILE A 271 4.00 6.09 4.44
C ILE A 271 3.75 6.65 5.84
N ILE A 272 3.19 7.86 5.94
CA ILE A 272 2.89 8.52 7.21
C ILE A 272 1.37 8.71 7.34
N LEU A 273 0.83 8.31 8.49
CA LEU A 273 -0.53 8.63 8.93
C LEU A 273 -0.47 9.29 10.30
N ASP A 274 -1.06 10.48 10.42
CA ASP A 274 -1.09 11.28 11.65
C ASP A 274 0.29 11.45 12.33
N SER A 275 1.29 11.78 11.53
CA SER A 275 2.70 11.95 11.93
C SER A 275 3.43 10.68 12.40
N CYS A 276 2.83 9.51 12.21
CA CYS A 276 3.43 8.21 12.51
C CYS A 276 3.66 7.37 11.25
N LEU A 277 4.68 6.51 11.28
CA LEU A 277 4.91 5.48 10.26
C LEU A 277 3.69 4.56 10.18
N ALA A 278 3.08 4.49 9.00
CA ALA A 278 1.81 3.81 8.76
C ALA A 278 1.94 2.28 8.66
N PHE A 279 2.70 1.64 9.54
CA PHE A 279 2.96 0.21 9.58
C PHE A 279 2.94 -0.28 11.03
N ALA A 280 2.66 -1.56 11.24
CA ALA A 280 2.80 -2.19 12.56
C ALA A 280 3.35 -3.62 12.46
N ALA A 281 4.02 -4.06 13.52
CA ALA A 281 4.49 -5.43 13.65
C ALA A 281 3.36 -6.42 13.92
N ASN A 282 3.53 -7.64 13.41
CA ASN A 282 2.93 -8.85 13.95
C ASN A 282 3.61 -9.21 15.29
N SER A 283 3.04 -10.19 16.01
CA SER A 283 3.66 -10.75 17.21
C SER A 283 4.97 -11.49 16.92
N ASP A 284 5.11 -12.04 15.72
CA ASP A 284 6.19 -12.91 15.28
C ASP A 284 6.35 -12.86 13.75
N ASP A 285 7.29 -13.66 13.24
CA ASP A 285 7.56 -13.80 11.81
C ASP A 285 6.73 -14.92 11.12
N SER A 286 6.01 -15.75 11.88
CA SER A 286 5.25 -16.87 11.32
C SER A 286 3.84 -16.47 10.89
N SER A 287 3.34 -15.36 11.42
CA SER A 287 2.06 -14.76 11.08
C SER A 287 2.04 -14.21 9.64
N LEU A 288 0.91 -14.40 8.95
CA LEU A 288 0.65 -13.79 7.64
C LEU A 288 0.83 -12.26 7.71
N GLY A 289 1.44 -11.69 6.67
CA GLY A 289 1.44 -10.24 6.46
C GLY A 289 0.07 -9.75 5.99
N ILE A 290 -0.17 -8.44 6.11
CA ILE A 290 -1.36 -7.78 5.54
C ILE A 290 -0.91 -6.50 4.88
N ILE A 291 -1.25 -6.31 3.60
CA ILE A 291 -1.10 -5.02 2.91
C ILE A 291 -2.38 -4.23 3.14
N GLY A 292 -2.31 -3.19 3.97
CA GLY A 292 -3.46 -2.42 4.43
C GLY A 292 -3.92 -1.33 3.46
N ASN A 293 -5.06 -0.74 3.77
CA ASN A 293 -5.73 0.35 3.07
C ASN A 293 -4.79 1.53 2.77
N VAL A 294 -4.08 2.03 3.77
CA VAL A 294 -3.23 3.22 3.66
C VAL A 294 -2.13 3.02 2.61
N GLN A 295 -1.51 1.83 2.57
CA GLN A 295 -0.48 1.51 1.57
C GLN A 295 -1.02 1.29 0.16
N GLN A 296 -2.33 1.24 -0.03
CA GLN A 296 -2.99 1.07 -1.31
C GLN A 296 -3.58 2.38 -1.86
N ARG A 297 -3.55 3.48 -1.10
CA ARG A 297 -4.03 4.78 -1.55
C ARG A 297 -3.23 5.30 -2.73
N THR A 298 -3.89 6.02 -3.63
CA THR A 298 -3.34 6.56 -4.89
C THR A 298 -2.91 5.52 -5.93
N ILE A 299 -2.93 4.24 -5.57
CA ILE A 299 -2.53 3.13 -6.43
C ILE A 299 -3.79 2.46 -6.95
N GLU A 300 -3.91 2.32 -8.27
CA GLU A 300 -4.89 1.42 -8.84
C GLU A 300 -4.43 -0.02 -8.62
N VAL A 301 -5.12 -0.71 -7.72
CA VAL A 301 -4.88 -2.13 -7.40
C VAL A 301 -5.82 -2.96 -8.26
N LEU A 302 -5.26 -3.64 -9.24
CA LEU A 302 -5.95 -4.58 -10.12
C LEU A 302 -5.97 -5.98 -9.48
N TYR A 303 -7.15 -6.60 -9.47
CA TYR A 303 -7.35 -8.00 -9.16
C TYR A 303 -7.76 -8.72 -10.45
N ASP A 304 -6.77 -9.25 -11.16
CA ASP A 304 -6.95 -10.06 -12.37
C ASP A 304 -7.19 -11.52 -11.95
N VAL A 305 -8.39 -11.81 -11.44
CA VAL A 305 -8.74 -13.14 -10.89
C VAL A 305 -8.72 -14.20 -12.00
N GLY A 306 -9.09 -13.83 -13.23
CA GLY A 306 -9.01 -14.72 -14.40
C GLY A 306 -7.56 -15.06 -14.78
N GLY A 307 -6.66 -14.08 -14.75
CA GLY A 307 -5.24 -14.25 -15.05
C GLY A 307 -4.36 -14.70 -13.87
N GLY A 308 -4.90 -14.74 -12.65
CA GLY A 308 -4.17 -15.13 -11.45
C GLY A 308 -3.11 -14.11 -11.01
N ALA A 309 -3.39 -12.82 -11.15
CA ALA A 309 -2.42 -11.75 -10.85
C ALA A 309 -3.02 -10.57 -10.07
N VAL A 310 -2.19 -9.94 -9.23
CA VAL A 310 -2.48 -8.62 -8.65
C VAL A 310 -1.60 -7.59 -9.36
N GLY A 311 -2.20 -6.51 -9.84
CA GLY A 311 -1.52 -5.45 -10.57
C GLY A 311 -1.51 -4.14 -9.81
N PHE A 312 -0.46 -3.34 -10.02
CA PHE A 312 -0.32 -2.01 -9.42
C PHE A 312 -0.02 -0.96 -10.47
N LYS A 313 -0.66 0.19 -10.34
CA LYS A 313 -0.41 1.39 -11.15
C LYS A 313 -0.51 2.64 -10.28
N ALA A 314 0.59 3.37 -10.15
CA ALA A 314 0.69 4.53 -9.28
C ALA A 314 -0.06 5.76 -9.81
N GLY A 315 -0.50 6.64 -8.90
CA GLY A 315 -1.09 7.95 -9.22
C GLY A 315 -2.39 7.87 -10.04
N ALA A 316 -3.18 6.82 -9.85
CA ALA A 316 -4.43 6.63 -10.57
C ALA A 316 -5.60 7.44 -9.98
N CYS A 317 -5.43 7.83 -8.72
CA CYS A 317 -6.14 8.82 -7.93
C CYS A 317 -5.11 9.36 -6.91
#